data_AF-A0A7R9LQ51-F1
#
_entry.id   AF-A0A7R9LQ51-F1
#
_cell.length_a   1.000
_cell.length_b   1.000
_cell.length_c   1.000
_cell.angle_alpha   90.00
_cell.angle_beta   90.00
_cell.angle_gamma   90.00
#
_symmetry.space_group_name_H-M   'P 1'
#
loop_
_entity.id
_entity.type
_entity.pdbx_description
1 polymer ?
#
loop_
_entity_poly.entity_id
_entity_poly.type
_entity_poly.pdbx_seq_one_letter_code
_entity_poly.pdbx_strand_id
1 'polypeptide(L)'
;IILILCGVIGAVICRSISTKCPEPEVIHPCICDYESKTYETLLRIQCLGDEELDLIRVFTNLSQTLKGMNKKFNEFYLNNTRITELPANVFSDIGFKMVRIEGASRLTRIHSQAFNGTQHTITSLYINATPVQNSGPDYDLFGAINTLN
;
A
#
# COMPACT_ATOMS: atom_id res chain seq x y z
N ILE A 1 -1.52 23.01 -12.76
CA ILE A 1 -0.65 24.13 -13.20
C ILE A 1 0.72 23.52 -13.49
N ILE A 2 1.11 23.47 -14.76
CA ILE A 2 2.41 22.97 -15.20
C ILE A 2 3.35 24.18 -15.20
N LEU A 3 4.43 24.15 -14.41
CA LEU A 3 5.50 25.15 -14.50
C LEU A 3 6.63 24.57 -15.33
N ILE A 4 6.81 25.09 -16.54
CA ILE A 4 7.92 24.76 -17.43
C ILE A 4 8.96 25.88 -17.28
N LEU A 5 10.11 25.57 -16.67
CA LEU A 5 11.28 26.44 -16.74
C LEU A 5 12.32 25.76 -17.63
N CYS A 6 12.23 26.02 -18.93
CA CYS A 6 13.26 25.62 -19.90
C CYS A 6 14.26 26.77 -20.05
N GLY A 7 15.34 26.74 -19.27
CA GLY A 7 16.51 27.60 -19.46
C GLY A 7 17.41 27.05 -20.56
N VAL A 8 17.80 27.92 -21.49
CA VAL A 8 18.57 27.60 -22.70
C VAL A 8 20.07 27.41 -22.36
N ILE A 9 20.70 26.41 -22.99
CA ILE A 9 22.15 26.16 -23.10
C ILE A 9 22.85 25.61 -21.84
N GLY A 10 23.20 24.32 -21.87
CA GLY A 10 24.07 23.65 -20.90
C GLY A 10 23.36 22.56 -20.08
N ALA A 11 23.03 21.44 -20.72
CA ALA A 11 22.60 20.16 -20.13
C ALA A 11 21.84 20.25 -18.79
N VAL A 12 20.66 20.89 -18.80
CA VAL A 12 19.68 20.77 -17.72
C VAL A 12 18.93 19.47 -17.93
N ILE A 13 19.20 18.46 -17.10
CA ILE A 13 18.38 17.25 -17.04
C ILE A 13 17.04 17.65 -16.45
N CYS A 14 16.06 17.87 -17.32
CA CYS A 14 14.66 18.05 -16.93
C CYS A 14 14.14 16.70 -16.39
N ARG A 15 14.23 16.46 -15.09
CA ARG A 15 13.55 15.31 -14.46
C ARG A 15 12.08 15.63 -14.27
N SER A 16 11.31 15.44 -15.33
CA SER A 16 9.84 15.42 -15.27
C SER A 16 9.38 13.97 -15.32
N ILE A 17 9.24 13.31 -14.17
CA ILE A 17 8.44 12.08 -14.07
C ILE A 17 7.65 12.13 -12.76
N SER A 18 6.47 12.74 -12.82
CA SER A 18 5.45 12.60 -11.77
C SER A 18 4.31 11.76 -12.34
N THR A 19 4.53 10.45 -12.46
CA THR A 19 3.43 9.48 -12.52
C THR A 19 3.41 8.80 -11.15
N LYS A 20 2.58 9.33 -10.25
CA LYS A 20 2.53 8.87 -8.85
C LYS A 20 1.89 7.47 -8.73
N CYS A 21 1.04 7.09 -9.68
CA CYS A 21 0.56 5.71 -9.80
C CYS A 21 1.45 4.88 -10.75
N PRO A 22 1.72 3.61 -10.41
CA PRO A 22 2.35 2.66 -11.33
C PRO A 22 1.41 2.34 -12.49
N GLU A 23 1.97 1.71 -13.54
CA GLU A 23 1.16 1.17 -14.63
C GLU A 23 0.18 0.11 -14.09
N PRO A 24 -1.07 0.06 -14.59
CA PRO A 24 -2.08 -0.87 -14.08
C PRO A 24 -1.63 -2.33 -14.10
N GLU A 25 -0.85 -2.74 -15.10
CA GLU A 25 -0.33 -4.11 -15.26
C GLU A 25 0.60 -4.53 -14.11
N VAL A 26 1.28 -3.58 -13.47
CA VAL A 26 2.21 -3.84 -12.36
C VAL A 26 1.47 -4.12 -11.05
N ILE A 27 0.30 -3.50 -10.87
CA ILE A 27 -0.45 -3.51 -9.60
C ILE A 27 -1.76 -4.32 -9.66
N HIS A 28 -2.13 -4.81 -10.84
CA HIS A 28 -3.33 -5.63 -11.04
C HIS A 28 -3.34 -6.87 -10.12
N PRO A 29 -4.50 -7.23 -9.51
CA PRO A 29 -5.84 -6.67 -9.71
C PRO A 29 -6.18 -5.45 -8.85
N CYS A 30 -5.21 -4.88 -8.14
CA CYS A 30 -5.42 -3.65 -7.38
C CYS A 30 -5.38 -2.43 -8.30
N ILE A 31 -5.93 -1.32 -7.83
CA ILE A 31 -5.99 -0.05 -8.55
C ILE A 31 -5.21 0.98 -7.75
N CYS A 32 -4.48 1.86 -8.43
CA CYS A 32 -3.93 3.06 -7.82
C CYS A 32 -4.72 4.27 -8.32
N ASP A 33 -5.15 5.12 -7.39
CA ASP A 33 -5.88 6.34 -7.72
C ASP A 33 -5.49 7.53 -6.85
N TYR A 34 -6.07 8.67 -7.21
CA TYR A 34 -5.90 9.94 -6.53
C TYR A 34 -7.22 10.31 -5.86
N GLU A 35 -7.24 10.34 -4.53
CA GLU A 35 -8.35 10.93 -3.81
C GLU A 35 -8.06 12.41 -3.58
N SER A 36 -8.89 13.28 -4.18
CA SER A 36 -8.80 14.72 -3.95
C SER A 36 -9.56 15.10 -2.69
N LYS A 37 -8.83 15.49 -1.65
CA LYS A 37 -9.41 16.21 -0.51
C LYS A 37 -9.20 17.71 -0.70
N THR A 38 -9.97 18.52 0.04
CA THR A 38 -10.04 19.99 -0.11
C THR A 38 -8.67 20.70 -0.09
N TYR A 39 -7.63 20.07 0.47
CA TYR A 39 -6.27 20.64 0.58
C TYR A 39 -5.12 19.65 0.25
N GLU A 40 -5.40 18.40 -0.11
CA GLU A 40 -4.35 17.40 -0.38
C GLU A 40 -4.85 16.37 -1.41
N THR A 41 -3.99 16.00 -2.36
CA THR A 41 -4.21 14.84 -3.22
C THR A 41 -3.55 13.63 -2.59
N LEU A 42 -4.36 12.67 -2.16
CA LEU A 42 -3.90 11.42 -1.57
C LEU A 42 -3.69 10.39 -2.66
N LEU A 43 -2.53 9.73 -2.64
CA LEU A 43 -2.22 8.60 -3.49
C LEU A 43 -2.60 7.31 -2.76
N ARG A 44 -3.59 6.58 -3.29
CA ARG A 44 -4.15 5.38 -2.66
C ARG A 44 -3.92 4.17 -3.55
N ILE A 45 -3.57 3.04 -2.94
CA ILE A 45 -3.66 1.71 -3.56
C ILE A 45 -4.88 1.01 -2.96
N GLN A 46 -5.78 0.55 -3.81
CA GLN A 46 -7.00 -0.14 -3.39
C GLN A 46 -7.10 -1.54 -4.01
N CYS A 47 -7.31 -2.53 -3.15
CA CYS A 47 -7.54 -3.91 -3.53
C CYS A 47 -8.94 -4.30 -3.05
N LEU A 48 -9.89 -4.32 -3.98
CA LEU A 48 -11.32 -4.47 -3.71
C LEU A 48 -11.88 -5.74 -4.35
N GLY A 49 -13.18 -5.98 -4.17
CA GLY A 49 -13.93 -7.01 -4.89
C GLY A 49 -13.84 -8.40 -4.25
N ASP A 50 -14.03 -9.43 -5.06
CA ASP A 50 -14.12 -10.83 -4.64
C ASP A 50 -13.30 -11.74 -5.56
N GLU A 51 -12.33 -11.19 -6.28
CA GLU A 51 -11.38 -11.93 -7.10
C GLU A 51 -10.24 -12.50 -6.24
N GLU A 52 -9.59 -13.54 -6.76
CA GLU A 52 -8.39 -14.10 -6.13
C GLU A 52 -7.25 -13.07 -6.20
N LEU A 53 -6.57 -12.87 -5.08
CA LEU A 53 -5.57 -11.82 -4.93
C LEU A 53 -4.37 -12.33 -4.13
N ASP A 54 -3.21 -12.32 -4.78
CA ASP A 54 -1.91 -12.54 -4.17
C ASP A 54 -1.24 -11.20 -3.88
N LEU A 55 -1.42 -10.71 -2.64
CA LEU A 55 -0.81 -9.45 -2.20
C LEU A 55 0.72 -9.50 -2.19
N ILE A 56 1.32 -10.66 -1.91
CA ILE A 56 2.80 -10.80 -1.91
C ILE A 56 3.32 -10.53 -3.32
N ARG A 57 2.71 -11.14 -4.34
CA ARG A 57 3.08 -10.91 -5.74
C ARG A 57 2.90 -9.45 -6.14
N VAL A 58 1.77 -8.83 -5.79
CA VAL A 58 1.48 -7.42 -6.11
C VAL A 58 2.56 -6.50 -5.53
N PHE A 59 2.84 -6.61 -4.23
CA PHE A 59 3.81 -5.73 -3.59
C PHE A 59 5.26 -6.04 -3.92
N THR A 60 5.58 -7.30 -4.25
CA THR A 60 6.90 -7.66 -4.80
C THR A 60 7.13 -6.99 -6.16
N ASN A 61 6.15 -7.06 -7.06
CA ASN A 61 6.23 -6.43 -8.38
C ASN A 61 6.36 -4.91 -8.27
N LEU A 62 5.59 -4.28 -7.38
CA LEU A 62 5.72 -2.85 -7.08
C LEU A 62 7.12 -2.51 -6.55
N SER A 63 7.63 -3.30 -5.61
CA SER A 63 8.95 -3.10 -5.02
C SER A 63 10.07 -3.15 -6.06
N GLN A 64 9.99 -4.08 -7.01
CA GLN A 64 10.99 -4.22 -8.07
C GLN A 64 10.89 -3.11 -9.13
N THR A 65 9.68 -2.62 -9.38
CA THR A 65 9.42 -1.65 -10.46
C THR A 65 9.68 -0.21 -10.01
N LEU A 66 9.25 0.15 -8.80
CA LEU A 66 9.34 1.50 -8.28
C LEU A 66 10.70 1.76 -7.64
N LYS A 67 11.16 3.02 -7.67
CA LYS A 67 12.47 3.41 -7.13
C LYS A 67 12.35 4.62 -6.21
N GLY A 68 13.14 4.61 -5.12
CA GLY A 68 13.27 5.72 -4.19
C GLY A 68 11.94 6.23 -3.67
N MET A 69 11.68 7.52 -3.85
CA MET A 69 10.50 8.20 -3.32
C MET A 69 9.16 7.73 -3.93
N ASN A 70 9.19 7.01 -5.05
CA ASN A 70 7.97 6.49 -5.69
C ASN A 70 7.37 5.29 -4.94
N LYS A 71 8.06 4.76 -3.92
CA LYS A 71 7.58 3.65 -3.09
C LYS A 71 6.67 4.11 -1.93
N LYS A 72 6.28 5.38 -1.88
CA LYS A 72 5.52 5.95 -0.76
C LYS A 72 4.12 6.37 -1.22
N PHE A 73 3.12 5.85 -0.51
CA PHE A 73 1.71 6.06 -0.75
C PHE A 73 1.05 6.62 0.50
N ASN A 74 -0.08 7.30 0.32
CA ASN A 74 -0.84 7.81 1.46
C ASN A 74 -1.63 6.69 2.12
N GLU A 75 -2.31 5.85 1.34
CA GLU A 75 -3.22 4.83 1.88
C GLU A 75 -3.14 3.51 1.11
N PHE A 76 -3.13 2.41 1.85
CA PHE A 76 -3.52 1.10 1.35
C PHE A 76 -4.94 0.80 1.83
N TYR A 77 -5.86 0.56 0.91
CA TYR A 77 -7.24 0.20 1.21
C TYR A 77 -7.56 -1.22 0.75
N LEU A 78 -7.90 -2.08 1.70
CA LEU A 78 -8.27 -3.47 1.49
C LEU A 78 -9.74 -3.69 1.85
N ASN A 79 -10.54 -4.06 0.84
CA ASN A 79 -11.92 -4.53 0.97
C ASN A 79 -12.16 -5.72 0.01
N ASN A 80 -11.12 -6.52 -0.22
CA ASN A 80 -11.26 -7.76 -0.96
C ASN A 80 -11.83 -8.84 -0.03
N THR A 81 -12.92 -9.46 -0.46
CA THR A 81 -13.67 -10.42 0.37
C THR A 81 -13.14 -11.85 0.27
N ARG A 82 -12.18 -12.16 -0.62
CA ARG A 82 -11.57 -13.49 -0.75
C ARG A 82 -10.29 -13.67 0.05
N ILE A 83 -9.60 -12.59 0.38
CA ILE A 83 -8.40 -12.66 1.22
C ILE A 83 -8.76 -13.23 2.59
N THR A 84 -8.00 -14.25 2.99
CA THR A 84 -8.19 -14.95 4.27
C THR A 84 -7.14 -14.59 5.31
N GLU A 85 -5.98 -14.10 4.86
CA GLU A 85 -4.88 -13.71 5.73
C GLU A 85 -4.07 -12.54 5.18
N LEU A 86 -3.40 -11.82 6.07
CA LEU A 86 -2.26 -10.97 5.72
C LEU A 86 -0.95 -11.67 6.12
N PRO A 87 -0.13 -12.10 5.15
CA PRO A 87 1.12 -12.80 5.42
C PRO A 87 2.22 -11.87 5.96
N ALA A 88 3.31 -12.46 6.45
CA ALA A 88 4.48 -11.71 6.88
C ALA A 88 5.06 -10.86 5.74
N ASN A 89 5.52 -9.65 6.07
CA ASN A 89 6.18 -8.72 5.15
C ASN A 89 5.37 -8.43 3.88
N VAL A 90 4.03 -8.44 3.95
CA VAL A 90 3.15 -8.35 2.78
C VAL A 90 3.42 -7.12 1.91
N PHE A 91 3.84 -6.02 2.51
CA PHE A 91 4.10 -4.75 1.80
C PHE A 91 5.50 -4.64 1.16
N SER A 92 6.35 -5.67 1.27
CA SER A 92 7.75 -5.63 0.81
C SER A 92 8.51 -4.42 1.37
N ASP A 93 8.79 -3.39 0.57
CA ASP A 93 9.37 -2.10 1.02
C ASP A 93 8.52 -0.90 0.58
N ILE A 94 7.24 -1.13 0.28
CA ILE A 94 6.27 -0.11 -0.08
C ILE A 94 5.73 0.53 1.20
N GLY A 95 5.94 1.84 1.32
CA GLY A 95 5.53 2.62 2.48
C GLY A 95 4.12 3.20 2.34
N PHE A 96 3.34 3.11 3.41
CA PHE A 96 2.00 3.67 3.53
C PHE A 96 1.88 4.50 4.79
N LYS A 97 1.23 5.67 4.73
CA LYS A 97 0.86 6.43 5.94
C LYS A 97 -0.33 5.79 6.67
N MET A 98 -1.30 5.30 5.90
CA MET A 98 -2.50 4.67 6.42
C MET A 98 -2.67 3.27 5.82
N VAL A 99 -2.98 2.30 6.68
CA VAL A 99 -3.51 1.00 6.26
C VAL A 99 -4.95 0.91 6.72
N ARG A 100 -5.87 0.77 5.77
CA ARG A 100 -7.31 0.62 5.98
C ARG A 100 -7.74 -0.75 5.49
N ILE A 101 -8.22 -1.58 6.41
CA ILE A 101 -8.79 -2.89 6.13
C ILE A 101 -10.24 -2.84 6.61
N GLU A 102 -11.18 -2.84 5.68
CA GLU A 102 -12.59 -2.69 6.00
C GLU A 102 -13.42 -3.57 5.08
N GLY A 103 -14.34 -4.36 5.63
CA GLY A 103 -15.23 -5.20 4.84
C GLY A 103 -14.60 -6.46 4.22
N ALA A 104 -13.31 -6.71 4.48
CA ALA A 104 -12.62 -7.96 4.13
C ALA A 104 -13.16 -9.14 4.99
N SER A 105 -14.37 -9.59 4.67
CA SER A 105 -15.21 -10.46 5.50
C SER A 105 -14.67 -11.87 5.72
N ARG A 106 -13.66 -12.31 4.96
CA ARG A 106 -12.98 -13.60 5.14
C ARG A 106 -11.59 -13.48 5.73
N LEU A 107 -11.09 -12.28 5.97
CA LEU A 107 -9.78 -12.05 6.58
C LEU A 107 -9.86 -12.43 8.07
N THR A 108 -9.26 -13.57 8.42
CA THR A 108 -9.36 -14.16 9.77
C THR A 108 -8.08 -14.02 10.57
N ARG A 109 -6.94 -13.79 9.92
CA ARG A 109 -5.64 -13.74 10.59
C ARG A 109 -4.68 -12.76 9.94
N ILE A 110 -3.87 -12.10 10.77
CA ILE A 110 -2.82 -11.18 10.34
C ILE A 110 -1.54 -11.67 10.98
N HIS A 111 -0.50 -11.88 10.18
CA HIS A 111 0.79 -12.31 10.69
C HIS A 111 1.42 -11.21 11.56
N SER A 112 2.10 -11.59 12.63
CA SER A 112 2.84 -10.71 13.55
C SER A 112 3.91 -9.83 12.89
N GLN A 113 4.26 -10.11 11.64
CA GLN A 113 5.28 -9.41 10.85
C GLN A 113 4.69 -8.81 9.57
N ALA A 114 3.35 -8.74 9.44
CA ALA A 114 2.70 -8.27 8.21
C ALA A 114 3.15 -6.84 7.84
N PHE A 115 3.34 -5.97 8.82
CA PHE A 115 3.63 -4.54 8.59
C PHE A 115 5.13 -4.18 8.54
N ASN A 116 6.05 -5.13 8.75
CA ASN A 116 7.50 -4.86 8.80
C ASN A 116 8.02 -4.00 7.65
N GLY A 117 7.54 -4.25 6.43
CA GLY A 117 7.95 -3.53 5.21
C GLY A 117 7.55 -2.05 5.15
N THR A 118 6.55 -1.66 5.93
CA THR A 118 5.92 -0.33 5.91
C THR A 118 5.90 0.34 7.29
N GLN A 119 6.38 -0.35 8.33
CA GLN A 119 6.30 0.06 9.73
C GLN A 119 6.83 1.47 10.00
N HIS A 120 7.88 1.89 9.29
CA HIS A 120 8.51 3.20 9.46
C HIS A 120 7.73 4.36 8.82
N THR A 121 6.64 4.06 8.10
CA THR A 121 5.81 5.06 7.43
C THR A 121 4.38 5.08 7.92
N ILE A 122 3.89 4.00 8.52
CA ILE A 122 2.52 3.92 9.02
C ILE A 122 2.34 4.85 10.23
N THR A 123 1.31 5.67 10.17
CA THR A 123 0.85 6.52 11.26
C THR A 123 -0.59 6.18 11.68
N SER A 124 -1.31 5.40 10.89
CA SER A 124 -2.71 5.06 11.16
C SER A 124 -3.05 3.67 10.63
N LEU A 125 -3.63 2.85 11.50
CA LEU A 125 -4.16 1.53 11.17
C LEU A 125 -5.66 1.51 11.50
N TYR A 126 -6.47 1.17 10.51
CA TYR A 126 -7.92 1.03 10.67
C TYR A 126 -8.32 -0.37 10.23
N ILE A 127 -8.84 -1.17 11.17
CA ILE A 127 -9.34 -2.52 10.90
C ILE A 127 -10.77 -2.57 11.43
N ASN A 128 -11.74 -2.76 10.53
CA ASN A 128 -13.16 -2.81 10.88
C ASN A 128 -13.91 -3.82 10.00
N ALA A 129 -15.03 -4.36 10.48
CA ALA A 129 -15.88 -5.29 9.74
C ALA A 129 -15.09 -6.48 9.13
N THR A 130 -14.15 -7.03 9.88
CA THR A 130 -13.39 -8.25 9.55
C THR A 130 -13.45 -9.23 10.72
N PRO A 131 -13.44 -10.55 10.47
CA PRO A 131 -13.42 -11.56 11.53
C PRO A 131 -11.99 -11.88 12.02
N VAL A 132 -11.08 -10.90 12.00
CA VAL A 132 -9.67 -11.11 12.40
C VAL A 132 -9.59 -11.54 13.86
N GLN A 133 -8.85 -12.61 14.11
CA GLN A 133 -8.58 -13.16 15.43
C GLN A 133 -7.11 -13.58 15.55
N ASN A 134 -6.61 -13.61 16.78
CA ASN A 134 -5.31 -14.19 17.07
C ASN A 134 -5.38 -15.72 16.92
N SER A 135 -4.42 -16.31 16.21
CA SER A 135 -4.42 -17.73 15.85
C SER A 135 -3.04 -18.38 16.02
N GLY A 136 -2.35 -18.05 17.11
CA GLY A 136 -1.04 -18.58 17.46
C GLY A 136 0.06 -17.51 17.48
N PRO A 137 1.32 -17.91 17.72
CA PRO A 137 2.43 -16.96 17.87
C PRO A 137 2.76 -16.19 16.58
N ASP A 138 2.59 -16.83 15.42
CA ASP A 138 2.91 -16.20 14.12
C ASP A 138 1.76 -15.33 13.60
N TYR A 139 0.52 -15.59 14.02
CA TYR A 139 -0.66 -14.86 13.61
C TYR A 139 -1.30 -14.16 14.80
N ASP A 140 -0.58 -13.16 15.29
CA ASP A 140 -0.97 -12.29 16.41
C ASP A 140 -1.12 -10.85 15.92
N LEU A 141 -2.36 -10.36 15.91
CA LEU A 141 -2.69 -8.99 15.53
C LEU A 141 -2.01 -7.98 16.46
N PHE A 142 -1.96 -8.23 17.76
CA PHE A 142 -1.31 -7.31 18.70
C PHE A 142 0.20 -7.32 18.51
N GLY A 143 0.79 -8.49 18.23
CA GLY A 143 2.17 -8.61 17.78
C GLY A 143 2.46 -7.75 16.55
N ALA A 144 1.59 -7.81 15.54
CA ALA A 144 1.72 -6.99 14.32
C ALA A 144 1.58 -5.49 14.60
N ILE A 145 0.68 -5.09 15.49
CA ILE A 145 0.50 -3.68 15.87
C ILE A 145 1.69 -3.17 16.67
N ASN A 146 2.28 -3.99 17.52
CA ASN A 146 3.45 -3.63 18.34
C ASN A 146 4.72 -3.34 17.51
N THR A 147 4.77 -3.70 16.22
CA THR A 147 5.86 -3.31 15.34
C THR A 147 5.72 -1.87 14.83
N LEU A 148 4.54 -1.26 14.99
CA LEU A 148 4.23 0.12 14.58
C LEU A 148 4.58 1.09 15.72
N ASN A 149 5.87 1.20 16.06
CA ASN A 149 6.37 2.14 17.07
C ASN A 149 6.85 3.45 16.45
#